data_AF-X1I9P2-F1
#
_entry.id   AF-X1I9P2-F1
#
_cell.length_a   1.000
_cell.length_b   1.000
_cell.length_c   1.000
_cell.angle_alpha   90.00
_cell.angle_beta   90.00
_cell.angle_gamma   90.00
#
_symmetry.space_group_name_H-M   'P 1'
#
loop_
_entity.id
_entity.type
_entity.pdbx_description
1 polymer ?
#
loop_
_entity_poly.entity_id
_entity_poly.type
_entity_poly.pdbx_seq_one_letter_code
_entity_poly.pdbx_strand_id
1 'polypeptide(L)'
;MPTLMLTVQLRLLSYLHRPLPHNATVSFHTGAAETMAKVRLLEKEELQPGDITWAQLSLSKPVALVKGDHFIIRSPVETLGGGEVIESHARRYRRFRPAVIQSLIVKEQGTAEEIIMTTLETKQPLELPALLAQCELPAIEVQPVIESLIQQGKV
;
A
#
# COMPACT_ATOMS: atom_id res chain seq x y z
N MET A 1 6.85 -10.23 8.59
CA MET A 1 8.14 -10.19 7.87
C MET A 1 8.51 -8.72 7.66
N PRO A 2 9.77 -8.30 7.84
CA PRO A 2 10.20 -6.94 7.52
C PRO A 2 10.17 -6.68 6.01
N THR A 3 9.69 -5.50 5.60
CA THR A 3 9.51 -5.13 4.18
C THR A 3 10.40 -3.96 3.78
N LEU A 4 10.77 -3.91 2.50
CA LEU A 4 11.48 -2.79 1.88
C LEU A 4 10.57 -1.96 0.95
N MET A 5 9.36 -2.45 0.65
CA MET A 5 8.44 -1.78 -0.27
C MET A 5 7.01 -1.96 0.19
N LEU A 6 6.32 -0.84 0.32
CA LEU A 6 4.94 -0.79 0.78
C LEU A 6 4.12 0.18 -0.06
N THR A 7 2.83 -0.08 -0.16
CA THR A 7 1.85 0.80 -0.81
C THR A 7 1.02 1.48 0.25
N VAL A 8 0.84 2.80 0.11
CA VAL A 8 0.16 3.67 1.08
C VAL A 8 -0.81 4.60 0.39
N GLN A 9 -1.79 5.06 1.15
CA GLN A 9 -2.51 6.28 0.85
C GLN A 9 -1.78 7.44 1.57
N LEU A 10 -1.17 8.34 0.81
CA LEU A 10 -0.36 9.44 1.33
C LEU A 10 -1.14 10.75 1.26
N ARG A 11 -1.25 11.43 2.40
CA ARG A 11 -1.78 12.80 2.51
C ARG A 11 -0.63 13.78 2.78
N LEU A 12 -0.58 14.85 2.00
CA LEU A 12 0.34 15.96 2.23
C LEU A 12 -0.33 17.05 3.07
N LEU A 13 0.37 17.60 4.05
CA LEU A 13 -0.21 18.62 4.95
C LEU A 13 -0.47 19.93 4.20
N SER A 14 -1.62 20.55 4.48
CA SER A 14 -2.11 21.73 3.75
C SER A 14 -1.34 23.01 4.04
N TYR A 15 -0.63 23.10 5.18
CA TYR A 15 0.16 24.28 5.52
C TYR A 15 1.47 24.39 4.74
N LEU A 16 1.87 23.34 4.01
CA LEU A 16 3.11 23.34 3.26
C LEU A 16 3.02 24.26 2.05
N HIS A 17 4.13 24.93 1.75
CA HIS A 17 4.21 25.83 0.59
C HIS A 17 4.70 25.15 -0.69
N ARG A 18 5.27 23.94 -0.58
CA ARG A 18 5.89 23.24 -1.70
C ARG A 18 5.19 21.90 -1.94
N PRO A 19 4.92 21.53 -3.19
CA PRO A 19 4.45 20.20 -3.51
C PRO A 19 5.55 19.16 -3.24
N LEU A 20 5.14 17.92 -3.02
CA LEU A 20 6.04 16.78 -2.91
C LEU A 20 6.24 16.17 -4.32
N PRO A 21 7.43 16.29 -4.92
CA PRO A 21 7.66 15.75 -6.25
C PRO A 21 7.76 14.22 -6.24
N HIS A 22 7.46 13.60 -7.38
CA HIS A 22 7.76 12.19 -7.57
C HIS A 22 9.23 11.88 -7.29
N ASN A 23 9.52 10.70 -6.74
CA ASN A 23 10.85 10.24 -6.36
C ASN A 23 11.54 11.07 -5.27
N ALA A 24 10.82 11.92 -4.54
CA ALA A 24 11.34 12.59 -3.36
C ALA A 24 11.86 11.60 -2.32
N THR A 25 12.94 11.98 -1.64
CA THR A 25 13.50 11.23 -0.51
C THR A 25 13.03 11.88 0.78
N VAL A 26 12.44 11.10 1.69
CA VAL A 26 11.87 11.56 2.96
C VAL A 26 12.33 10.65 4.09
N SER A 27 12.28 11.12 5.34
CA SER A 27 12.34 10.21 6.49
C SER A 27 10.94 9.65 6.75
N PHE A 28 10.86 8.33 6.86
CA PHE A 28 9.65 7.56 7.11
C PHE A 28 9.66 7.07 8.56
N HIS A 29 8.57 7.30 9.25
CA HIS A 29 8.40 6.96 10.66
C HIS A 29 7.12 6.17 10.83
N THR A 30 7.21 5.02 11.50
CA THR A 30 6.06 4.19 11.89
C THR A 30 6.36 3.51 13.22
N GLY A 31 5.42 3.58 14.18
CA GLY A 31 5.67 3.13 15.55
C GLY A 31 6.97 3.72 16.13
N ALA A 32 7.91 2.85 16.50
CA ALA A 32 9.24 3.21 16.99
C ALA A 32 10.35 3.13 15.92
N ALA A 33 10.01 2.84 14.66
CA ALA A 33 10.97 2.67 13.58
C ALA A 33 11.11 3.96 12.76
N GLU A 34 12.36 4.30 12.42
CA GLU A 34 12.72 5.38 11.50
C GLU A 34 13.64 4.86 10.40
N THR A 35 13.35 5.22 9.15
CA THR A 35 14.18 4.88 7.99
C THR A 35 14.03 5.93 6.88
N MET A 36 14.95 5.94 5.92
CA MET A 36 14.79 6.79 4.74
C MET A 36 13.91 6.08 3.73
N ALA A 37 13.03 6.83 3.06
CA ALA A 37 12.14 6.29 2.05
C ALA A 37 12.15 7.14 0.79
N LYS A 38 12.05 6.47 -0.37
CA LYS A 38 11.81 7.12 -1.65
C LYS A 38 10.33 7.04 -2.00
N VAL A 39 9.70 8.20 -2.20
CA VAL A 39 8.26 8.33 -2.48
C VAL A 39 8.01 8.16 -3.97
N ARG A 40 7.19 7.19 -4.34
CA ARG A 40 6.80 6.91 -5.71
C ARG A 40 5.30 7.13 -5.87
N LEU A 41 4.92 8.33 -6.33
CA LEU A 41 3.53 8.68 -6.64
C LEU A 41 3.00 7.86 -7.82
N LEU A 42 1.80 7.29 -7.69
CA LEU A 42 1.21 6.39 -8.69
C LEU A 42 0.29 7.12 -9.69
N GLU A 43 -0.35 8.20 -9.27
CA GLU A 43 -1.40 8.89 -10.04
C GLU A 43 -1.02 10.28 -10.53
N LYS A 44 0.04 10.86 -9.96
CA LYS A 44 0.42 12.26 -10.16
C LYS A 44 1.94 12.37 -10.33
N GLU A 45 2.39 13.44 -10.99
CA GLU A 45 3.82 13.81 -11.06
C GLU A 45 4.29 14.53 -9.79
N GLU A 46 3.40 15.29 -9.15
CA GLU A 46 3.65 15.97 -7.89
C GLU A 46 2.39 15.92 -7.02
N LEU A 47 2.56 15.82 -5.70
CA LEU A 47 1.47 15.86 -4.74
C LEU A 47 1.37 17.28 -4.16
N GLN A 48 0.22 17.93 -4.33
CA GLN A 48 0.00 19.30 -3.83
C GLN A 48 -0.30 19.31 -2.33
N PRO A 49 0.01 20.40 -1.61
CA PRO A 49 -0.37 20.55 -0.21
C PRO A 49 -1.87 20.37 0.00
N GLY A 50 -2.27 19.52 0.96
CA GLY A 50 -3.67 19.20 1.25
C GLY A 50 -4.24 18.02 0.46
N ASP A 51 -3.57 17.59 -0.62
CA ASP A 51 -4.03 16.47 -1.44
C ASP A 51 -3.70 15.11 -0.82
N ILE A 52 -4.43 14.10 -1.30
CA ILE A 52 -4.21 12.69 -1.03
C ILE A 52 -3.89 11.99 -2.36
N THR A 53 -3.04 10.96 -2.34
CA THR A 53 -2.77 10.09 -3.49
C THR A 53 -2.28 8.71 -3.08
N TRP A 54 -2.39 7.76 -4.00
CA TRP A 54 -1.72 6.47 -3.90
C TRP A 54 -0.22 6.60 -4.18
N ALA A 55 0.59 6.06 -3.26
CA ALA A 55 2.05 6.08 -3.38
C ALA A 55 2.68 4.75 -2.94
N GLN A 56 3.84 4.44 -3.51
CA GLN A 56 4.71 3.39 -2.99
C GLN A 56 5.91 4.00 -2.29
N LEU A 57 6.26 3.48 -1.12
CA LEU A 57 7.47 3.87 -0.39
C LEU A 57 8.49 2.76 -0.51
N SER A 58 9.66 3.09 -1.05
CA SER A 58 10.83 2.20 -1.04
C SER A 58 11.71 2.58 0.14
N LEU A 59 11.77 1.72 1.15
CA LEU A 59 12.53 1.94 2.37
C LEU A 59 14.01 1.59 2.17
N SER A 60 14.90 2.34 2.82
CA SER A 60 16.35 2.07 2.78
C SER A 60 16.77 0.95 3.73
N LYS A 61 15.95 0.67 4.74
CA LYS A 61 16.11 -0.44 5.70
C LYS A 61 14.79 -1.18 5.86
N PRO A 62 14.80 -2.52 6.05
CA PRO A 62 13.58 -3.28 6.26
C PRO A 62 12.86 -2.85 7.53
N VAL A 63 11.54 -2.67 7.46
CA VAL A 63 10.68 -2.33 8.62
C VAL A 63 9.57 -3.34 8.73
N ALA A 64 9.29 -3.81 9.96
CA ALA A 64 8.15 -4.68 10.23
C ALA A 64 6.91 -3.82 10.49
N LEU A 65 5.89 -3.99 9.66
CA LEU A 65 4.62 -3.27 9.71
C LEU A 65 3.54 -4.12 9.02
N VAL A 66 2.29 -3.81 9.29
CA VAL A 66 1.10 -4.51 8.76
C VAL A 66 0.15 -3.53 8.08
N LYS A 67 -0.83 -4.07 7.36
CA LYS A 67 -1.97 -3.29 6.85
C LYS A 67 -2.64 -2.53 8.00
N GLY A 68 -2.98 -1.28 7.76
CA GLY A 68 -3.63 -0.42 8.76
C GLY A 68 -2.68 0.35 9.68
N ASP A 69 -1.38 0.05 9.63
CA ASP A 69 -0.41 0.83 10.38
C ASP A 69 -0.35 2.27 9.85
N HIS A 70 -0.32 3.21 10.80
CA HIS A 70 -0.15 4.61 10.50
C HIS A 70 1.34 4.95 10.36
N PHE A 71 1.62 5.92 9.50
CA PHE A 71 2.97 6.44 9.31
C PHE A 71 2.96 7.95 9.11
N ILE A 72 4.12 8.56 9.35
CA ILE A 72 4.39 9.94 8.94
C ILE A 72 5.65 9.99 8.07
N ILE A 73 5.68 10.97 7.17
CA ILE A 73 6.86 11.34 6.41
C ILE A 73 7.31 12.74 6.79
N ARG A 74 8.62 12.92 6.91
CA ARG A 74 9.22 14.19 7.32
C ARG A 74 10.35 14.58 6.38
N SER A 75 10.57 15.88 6.29
CA SER A 75 11.82 16.46 5.82
C SER A 75 12.74 16.66 7.04
N PRO A 76 14.00 17.07 6.85
CA PRO A 76 14.87 17.47 7.96
C PRO A 76 14.30 18.61 8.80
N VAL A 77 13.39 19.42 8.24
CA VAL A 77 12.92 20.67 8.85
C VAL A 77 11.51 20.54 9.41
N GLU A 78 10.63 19.79 8.74
CA GLU A 78 9.21 19.75 9.07
C GLU A 78 8.55 18.41 8.71
N THR A 79 7.40 18.11 9.33
CA THR A 79 6.55 17.01 8.90
C THR A 79 5.92 17.36 7.56
N LEU A 80 6.01 16.45 6.60
CA LEU A 80 5.43 16.63 5.27
C LEU A 80 3.99 16.10 5.22
N GLY A 81 3.75 14.96 5.86
CA GLY A 81 2.50 14.25 5.70
C GLY A 81 2.52 12.88 6.36
N GLY A 82 1.57 12.05 5.98
CA GLY A 82 1.40 10.71 6.50
C GLY A 82 0.16 10.04 5.95
N GLY A 83 -0.18 8.90 6.51
CA GLY A 83 -1.36 8.15 6.14
C GLY A 83 -1.32 6.73 6.67
N GLU A 84 -1.95 5.82 5.93
CA GLU A 84 -2.14 4.43 6.30
C GLU A 84 -1.46 3.49 5.30
N VAL A 85 -0.91 2.39 5.81
CA VAL A 85 -0.36 1.30 5.00
C VAL A 85 -1.49 0.43 4.47
N ILE A 86 -1.54 0.30 3.15
CA ILE A 86 -2.56 -0.49 2.44
C ILE A 86 -1.99 -1.82 1.95
N GLU A 87 -0.69 -1.86 1.63
CA GLU A 87 0.05 -3.09 1.40
C GLU A 87 1.43 -3.02 2.07
N SER A 88 1.66 -3.89 3.05
CA SER A 88 2.96 -4.09 3.69
C SER A 88 4.01 -4.75 2.77
N HIS A 89 3.60 -5.65 1.88
CA HIS A 89 4.52 -6.37 0.98
C HIS A 89 4.19 -6.10 -0.49
N ALA A 90 4.45 -4.87 -0.92
CA ALA A 90 4.10 -4.43 -2.26
C ALA A 90 5.15 -4.83 -3.31
N ARG A 91 4.68 -5.25 -4.49
CA ARG A 91 5.52 -5.26 -5.70
C ARG A 91 5.52 -3.87 -6.31
N ARG A 92 6.58 -3.51 -7.03
CA ARG A 92 6.62 -2.23 -7.74
C ARG A 92 5.49 -2.16 -8.78
N TYR A 93 4.63 -1.15 -8.66
CA TYR A 93 3.60 -0.85 -9.64
C TYR A 93 4.09 0.07 -10.75
N ARG A 94 3.48 -0.10 -11.93
CA ARG A 94 3.59 0.86 -13.02
C ARG A 94 2.65 2.03 -12.74
N ARG A 95 3.18 3.25 -12.84
CA ARG A 95 2.41 4.50 -12.64
C ARG A 95 1.34 4.68 -13.72
N PHE A 96 0.34 5.49 -13.41
CA PHE A 96 -0.75 5.88 -14.30
C PHE A 96 -1.50 4.66 -14.86
N ARG A 97 -1.78 3.69 -13.99
CA ARG A 97 -2.54 2.49 -14.32
C ARG A 97 -3.85 2.47 -13.53
N PRO A 98 -4.98 2.80 -14.16
CA PRO A 98 -6.28 2.81 -13.48
C PRO A 98 -6.61 1.47 -12.80
N ALA A 99 -6.26 0.35 -13.43
CA ALA A 99 -6.45 -0.98 -12.84
C ALA A 99 -5.71 -1.18 -11.50
N VAL A 100 -4.51 -0.59 -11.36
CA VAL A 100 -3.76 -0.65 -10.08
C VAL A 100 -4.50 0.17 -9.02
N ILE A 101 -4.95 1.37 -9.36
CA ILE A 101 -5.68 2.23 -8.44
C ILE A 101 -6.99 1.59 -7.99
N GLN A 102 -7.73 1.00 -8.92
CA GLN A 102 -8.97 0.28 -8.60
C GLN A 102 -8.69 -0.89 -7.64
N SER A 103 -7.63 -1.66 -7.89
CA SER A 103 -7.22 -2.74 -6.99
C SER A 103 -6.87 -2.22 -5.58
N LEU A 104 -6.19 -1.08 -5.48
CA LEU A 104 -5.84 -0.47 -4.19
C LEU A 104 -7.07 0.05 -3.43
N ILE A 105 -8.05 0.62 -4.12
CA ILE A 105 -9.33 1.05 -3.52
C ILE A 105 -10.07 -0.17 -2.95
N VAL A 106 -10.13 -1.28 -3.69
CA VAL A 106 -10.74 -2.52 -3.19
C VAL A 106 -9.96 -3.09 -2.01
N LYS A 107 -8.63 -2.97 -2.00
CA LYS A 107 -7.82 -3.42 -0.86
C LYS A 107 -8.04 -2.58 0.38
N GLU A 108 -8.28 -1.28 0.24
CA GLU A 108 -8.54 -0.39 1.38
C GLU A 108 -9.93 -0.62 1.99
N GLN A 109 -10.97 -0.76 1.15
CA GLN A 109 -12.38 -0.69 1.60
C GLN A 109 -13.21 -1.95 1.32
N GLY A 110 -12.68 -2.91 0.56
CA GLY A 110 -13.42 -4.08 0.11
C GLY A 110 -13.58 -5.17 1.16
N THR A 111 -14.57 -6.03 0.94
CA THR A 111 -14.81 -7.24 1.73
C THR A 111 -13.70 -8.28 1.48
N ALA A 112 -13.58 -9.28 2.36
CA ALA A 112 -12.59 -10.35 2.21
C ALA A 112 -12.71 -11.07 0.84
N GLU A 113 -13.93 -11.30 0.36
CA GLU A 113 -14.19 -11.91 -0.96
C GLU A 113 -13.68 -11.02 -2.10
N GLU A 114 -13.97 -9.72 -2.08
CA GLU A 114 -13.53 -8.77 -3.10
C GLU A 114 -12.00 -8.62 -3.13
N ILE A 115 -11.35 -8.61 -1.96
CA ILE A 115 -9.90 -8.56 -1.82
C ILE A 115 -9.26 -9.82 -2.44
N ILE A 116 -9.82 -11.00 -2.15
CA ILE A 116 -9.35 -12.28 -2.68
C ILE A 116 -9.51 -12.32 -4.20
N MET A 117 -10.70 -11.98 -4.71
CA MET A 117 -10.98 -11.99 -6.15
C MET A 117 -10.08 -11.01 -6.91
N THR A 118 -9.94 -9.79 -6.43
CA THR A 118 -9.04 -8.79 -7.04
C THR A 118 -7.58 -9.28 -7.07
N THR A 119 -7.14 -9.96 -6.01
CA THR A 119 -5.78 -10.51 -5.94
C THR A 119 -5.57 -11.63 -6.95
N LEU A 120 -6.57 -12.47 -7.18
CA LEU A 120 -6.56 -13.56 -8.17
C LEU A 120 -6.65 -13.06 -9.60
N GLU A 121 -7.50 -12.08 -9.89
CA GLU A 121 -7.64 -11.49 -11.24
C GLU A 121 -6.35 -10.84 -11.73
N THR A 122 -5.58 -10.25 -10.83
CA THR A 122 -4.34 -9.55 -11.17
C THR A 122 -3.20 -10.53 -11.49
N LYS A 123 -3.25 -11.77 -11.01
CA LYS A 123 -2.17 -12.77 -11.11
C LYS A 123 -2.74 -14.18 -11.12
N GLN A 124 -2.68 -14.87 -12.26
CA GLN A 124 -3.04 -16.30 -12.35
C GLN A 124 -1.89 -17.15 -12.90
N PRO A 125 -1.65 -18.37 -12.39
CA PRO A 125 -2.16 -18.97 -11.13
C PRO A 125 -1.30 -18.59 -9.90
N LEU A 126 -1.89 -18.59 -8.70
CA LEU A 126 -1.19 -18.38 -7.41
C LEU A 126 -1.38 -19.58 -6.47
N GLU A 127 -0.33 -19.91 -5.70
CA GLU A 127 -0.43 -20.87 -4.60
C GLU A 127 -1.07 -20.24 -3.35
N LEU A 128 -1.79 -21.03 -2.56
CA LEU A 128 -2.48 -20.57 -1.34
C LEU A 128 -1.61 -19.76 -0.36
N PRO A 129 -0.34 -20.15 -0.07
CA PRO A 129 0.52 -19.34 0.81
C PRO A 129 0.81 -17.94 0.22
N ALA A 130 0.96 -17.86 -1.10
CA ALA A 130 1.21 -16.59 -1.79
C ALA A 130 -0.04 -15.70 -1.79
N LEU A 131 -1.23 -16.29 -1.85
CA LEU A 131 -2.51 -15.58 -1.75
C LEU A 131 -2.70 -15.01 -0.34
N LEU A 132 -2.50 -15.83 0.70
CA LEU A 132 -2.59 -15.41 2.10
C LEU A 132 -1.66 -14.23 2.42
N ALA A 133 -0.41 -14.32 1.98
CA ALA A 133 0.58 -13.25 2.18
C ALA A 133 0.21 -11.94 1.46
N GLN A 134 -0.60 -11.99 0.39
CA GLN A 134 -0.94 -10.84 -0.44
C GLN A 134 -2.31 -10.22 -0.13
N CYS A 135 -3.22 -11.00 0.44
CA CYS A 135 -4.51 -10.49 0.91
C CYS A 135 -4.34 -9.69 2.21
N GLU A 136 -3.23 -9.88 2.95
CA GLU A 136 -2.98 -9.27 4.26
C GLU A 136 -4.13 -9.54 5.26
N LEU A 137 -4.76 -10.72 5.11
CA LEU A 137 -5.86 -11.21 5.93
C LEU A 137 -5.43 -12.45 6.73
N PRO A 138 -6.04 -12.70 7.91
CA PRO A 138 -5.81 -13.93 8.67
C PRO A 138 -6.23 -15.17 7.87
N ALA A 139 -5.48 -16.27 7.99
CA ALA A 139 -5.79 -17.52 7.28
C ALA A 139 -7.19 -18.07 7.59
N ILE A 140 -7.69 -17.82 8.81
CA ILE A 140 -9.01 -18.22 9.27
C ILE A 140 -10.14 -17.53 8.50
N GLU A 141 -9.91 -16.32 7.99
CA GLU A 141 -10.90 -15.58 7.18
C GLU A 141 -10.82 -15.97 5.71
N VAL A 142 -9.63 -16.32 5.22
CA VAL A 142 -9.39 -16.59 3.81
C VAL A 142 -9.82 -17.99 3.39
N GLN A 143 -9.54 -19.02 4.21
CA GLN A 143 -9.92 -20.41 3.91
C GLN A 143 -11.41 -20.62 3.62
N PRO A 144 -12.35 -20.19 4.50
CA PRO A 144 -13.78 -20.42 4.25
C PRO A 144 -14.29 -19.66 3.02
N VAL A 145 -13.72 -18.48 2.73
CA VAL A 145 -14.07 -17.70 1.54
C VAL A 145 -13.60 -18.39 0.27
N ILE A 146 -12.38 -18.95 0.26
CA ILE A 146 -11.88 -19.73 -0.88
C ILE A 146 -12.71 -21.00 -1.10
N GLU A 147 -13.06 -21.72 -0.04
CA GLU A 147 -13.91 -22.92 -0.15
C GLU A 147 -15.28 -22.57 -0.75
N SER A 148 -15.88 -21.44 -0.33
CA SER A 148 -17.13 -20.95 -0.91
C SER A 148 -16.97 -20.58 -2.39
N LEU A 149 -15.87 -19.92 -2.76
CA LEU A 149 -15.60 -19.52 -4.15
C LEU A 149 -15.37 -20.71 -5.09
N ILE A 150 -14.69 -21.76 -4.61
CA ILE A 150 -14.52 -23.03 -5.34
C ILE A 150 -15.88 -23.72 -5.52
N GLN A 151 -16.71 -23.78 -4.47
CA GLN A 151 -18.06 -24.35 -4.56
C GLN A 151 -18.96 -23.59 -5.55
N GLN A 152 -18.74 -22.28 -5.72
CA GLN A 152 -19.45 -21.43 -6.68
C GLN A 152 -18.86 -21.49 -8.10
N GLY A 153 -17.75 -22.19 -8.33
CA GLY A 153 -17.10 -22.29 -9.64
C GLY A 153 -16.51 -20.97 -10.16
N LYS A 154 -16.25 -20.00 -9.27
CA LYS A 154 -15.69 -18.69 -9.63
C LYS A 154 -14.16 -18.69 -9.72
N VAL A 155 -13.50 -19.72 -9.18
CA VAL A 155 -12.04 -19.90 -9.13
C VAL A 155 -11.69 -21.37 -9.28
#